data_AF-A0A5D3DSC8-F1
#
_entry.id   AF-A0A5D3DSC8-F1
#
_cell.length_a   1.000
_cell.length_b   1.000
_cell.length_c   1.000
_cell.angle_alpha   90.00
_cell.angle_beta   90.00
_cell.angle_gamma   90.00
#
_symmetry.space_group_name_H-M   'P 1'
#
loop_
_entity.id
_entity.type
_entity.pdbx_description
1 polymer ?
#
loop_
_entity_poly.entity_id
_entity_poly.type
_entity_poly.pdbx_seq_one_letter_code
_entity_poly.pdbx_strand_id
1 'polypeptide(L)' 'MQPHRRARRGGGKGGRGAGRTQPEEQPAVQVANPTTPVTQVDLAAMEQRYQDMLRAALAPFHAVQQT' A
#
# COMPACT_ATOMS: atom_id res chain seq x y z
N MET A 1 22.12 11.24 -60.85
CA MET A 1 22.55 10.10 -60.02
C MET A 1 21.84 10.15 -58.67
N GLN A 2 21.32 9.04 -58.15
CA GLN A 2 21.01 8.88 -56.72
C GLN A 2 21.57 7.55 -56.26
N PRO A 3 22.57 7.53 -55.35
CA PRO A 3 22.98 6.31 -54.72
C PRO A 3 22.52 6.20 -53.26
N HIS A 4 21.62 5.23 -53.06
CA HIS A 4 21.76 4.13 -52.09
C HIS A 4 21.50 4.41 -50.60
N ARG A 5 20.24 4.12 -50.25
CA ARG A 5 19.76 3.32 -49.09
C ARG A 5 20.91 2.73 -48.24
N ARG A 6 21.20 3.34 -47.09
CA ARG A 6 22.02 2.70 -46.06
C ARG A 6 21.21 1.62 -45.35
N ALA A 7 21.67 0.40 -45.52
CA ALA A 7 21.32 -0.76 -44.72
C ALA A 7 22.35 -0.97 -43.60
N ARG A 8 21.97 -1.86 -42.66
CA ARG A 8 22.73 -2.54 -41.57
C ARG A 8 22.58 -1.85 -40.20
N ARG A 9 21.75 -2.37 -39.29
CA ARG A 9 21.81 -3.60 -38.44
C ARG A 9 22.92 -3.58 -37.38
N GLY A 10 22.49 -3.83 -36.14
CA GLY A 10 23.29 -4.00 -34.92
C GLY A 10 23.15 -2.76 -34.06
N GLY A 11 22.55 -2.76 -32.88
CA GLY A 11 22.56 -3.74 -31.78
C GLY A 11 22.83 -2.87 -30.53
N GLY A 12 22.28 -3.05 -29.35
CA GLY A 12 21.42 -4.03 -28.74
C GLY A 12 21.42 -3.67 -27.24
N LYS A 13 20.44 -4.20 -26.53
CA LYS A 13 20.36 -4.28 -25.06
C LYS A 13 20.17 -2.96 -24.29
N GLY A 14 19.35 -3.08 -23.24
CA GLY A 14 19.49 -2.24 -22.07
C GLY A 14 18.38 -1.21 -21.91
N GLY A 15 17.14 -1.69 -21.79
CA GLY A 15 16.04 -0.79 -21.47
C GLY A 15 14.76 -1.51 -21.06
N ARG A 16 14.85 -2.68 -20.41
CA ARG A 16 13.78 -3.10 -19.50
C ARG A 16 13.87 -2.14 -18.31
N GLY A 17 13.41 -0.91 -18.52
CA GLY A 17 13.11 0.03 -17.46
C GLY A 17 12.08 -0.64 -16.58
N ALA A 18 12.59 -1.29 -15.54
CA ALA A 18 11.85 -1.79 -14.41
C ALA A 18 11.18 -0.57 -13.77
N GLY A 19 10.01 -0.27 -14.29
CA GLY A 19 9.08 0.72 -13.79
C GLY A 19 7.68 0.14 -13.85
N ARG A 20 7.54 -1.18 -13.67
CA ARG A 20 6.46 -1.62 -12.79
C ARG A 20 6.84 -1.00 -11.45
N THR A 21 6.44 0.25 -11.25
CA THR A 21 5.94 0.67 -9.95
C THR A 21 5.16 -0.55 -9.52
N GLN A 22 5.70 -1.25 -8.52
CA GLN A 22 4.90 -2.17 -7.77
C GLN A 22 3.54 -1.47 -7.63
N PRO A 23 2.40 -2.10 -7.91
CA PRO A 23 1.23 -1.69 -7.17
C PRO A 23 1.66 -1.86 -5.72
N GLU A 24 2.22 -0.78 -5.18
CA GLU A 24 2.76 -0.59 -3.85
C GLU A 24 1.67 -1.14 -2.99
N GLU A 25 1.90 -2.38 -2.51
CA GLU A 25 0.87 -3.38 -2.21
C GLU A 25 -0.41 -2.67 -1.86
N GLN A 26 -1.27 -2.43 -2.86
CA GLN A 26 -2.55 -1.80 -2.60
C GLN A 26 -3.14 -2.76 -1.58
N PRO A 27 -3.29 -2.37 -0.30
CA PRO A 27 -3.61 -3.31 0.75
C PRO A 27 -4.87 -3.95 0.24
N ALA A 28 -4.76 -5.21 -0.21
CA ALA A 28 -5.70 -5.77 -1.17
C ALA A 28 -7.04 -5.45 -0.58
N VAL A 29 -7.78 -4.52 -1.21
CA VAL A 29 -8.91 -3.87 -0.54
C VAL A 29 -9.79 -5.04 -0.23
N GLN A 30 -9.77 -5.46 1.05
CA GLN A 30 -10.47 -6.67 1.45
C GLN A 30 -11.87 -6.27 1.13
N VAL A 31 -12.44 -6.89 0.09
CA VAL A 31 -13.84 -6.72 -0.25
C VAL A 31 -14.54 -7.41 0.91
N ALA A 32 -14.61 -6.69 2.02
CA ALA A 32 -15.33 -7.08 3.20
C ALA A 32 -16.73 -7.23 2.67
N ASN A 33 -17.16 -8.49 2.54
CA ASN A 33 -18.49 -8.78 2.08
C ASN A 33 -19.41 -8.11 3.12
N PRO A 34 -20.18 -7.08 2.76
CA PRO A 34 -21.01 -6.38 3.73
C PRO A 34 -22.10 -7.29 4.31
N THR A 35 -22.30 -8.48 3.71
CA THR A 35 -23.21 -9.52 4.16
C THR A 35 -22.52 -10.57 5.05
N THR A 36 -21.19 -10.56 5.23
CA THR A 36 -20.57 -11.49 6.18
C THR A 36 -20.93 -11.09 7.60
N PRO A 37 -21.50 -12.00 8.41
CA PRO A 37 -21.79 -11.72 9.79
C PRO A 37 -20.48 -11.43 10.53
N VAL A 38 -20.44 -10.28 11.21
CA VAL A 38 -19.34 -9.94 12.11
C VAL A 38 -19.37 -10.94 13.26
N THR A 39 -18.27 -11.68 13.45
CA THR A 39 -18.20 -12.65 14.54
C THR A 39 -17.86 -11.94 15.85
N GLN A 40 -18.06 -12.65 16.97
CA GLN A 40 -17.74 -12.08 18.28
C GLN A 40 -16.23 -11.79 18.44
N VAL A 41 -15.38 -12.54 17.75
CA VAL A 41 -13.93 -12.33 17.72
C VAL A 41 -13.58 -11.04 16.99
N ASP A 42 -14.25 -10.77 15.86
CA ASP A 42 -14.05 -9.54 15.10
C ASP A 42 -14.49 -8.31 15.89
N LEU A 43 -15.62 -8.41 16.59
CA LEU A 43 -16.09 -7.34 17.46
C LEU A 43 -15.12 -7.07 18.63
N ALA A 44 -14.60 -8.13 19.26
CA ALA A 44 -13.59 -7.98 20.30
C ALA A 44 -12.30 -7.33 19.76
N ALA A 45 -11.84 -7.72 18.56
CA ALA A 45 -10.68 -7.12 17.92
C ALA A 45 -10.89 -5.64 17.59
N MET A 46 -12.09 -5.27 17.10
CA MET A 46 -12.45 -3.87 16.85
C MET A 46 -12.46 -3.04 18.14
N GLU A 47 -13.03 -3.59 19.22
CA GLU A 47 -13.08 -2.91 20.51
C GLU A 47 -11.68 -2.69 21.10
N GLN A 48 -10.82 -3.72 21.06
CA GLN A 48 -9.43 -3.62 21.50
C GLN A 48 -8.68 -2.54 20.71
N ARG A 49 -8.80 -2.53 19.38
CA ARG A 49 -8.17 -1.51 18.52
C ARG A 49 -8.67 -0.10 18.84
N TYR A 50 -9.95 0.05 19.15
CA TYR A 50 -10.52 1.34 19.54
C TYR A 50 -9.97 1.83 20.89
N GLN A 51 -9.90 0.94 21.89
CA GLN A 51 -9.31 1.25 23.20
C GLN A 51 -7.83 1.64 23.08
N ASP A 52 -7.06 0.93 22.27
CA ASP A 52 -5.65 1.24 22.03
C ASP A 52 -5.47 2.61 21.38
N MET A 53 -6.30 2.92 20.38
CA MET A 53 -6.29 4.22 19.72
C MET A 53 -6.63 5.35 20.70
N LEU A 54 -7.66 5.17 21.54
CA LEU A 54 -8.01 6.13 22.58
C LEU A 54 -6.88 6.33 23.58
N ARG A 55 -6.27 5.25 24.06
CA ARG A 55 -5.13 5.31 24.98
C ARG A 55 -3.97 6.09 24.36
N ALA A 56 -3.64 5.82 23.11
CA ALA A 56 -2.57 6.51 22.39
C ALA A 56 -2.87 8.01 22.21
N ALA A 57 -4.11 8.35 21.84
CA ALA A 57 -4.53 9.74 21.64
C ALA A 57 -4.55 10.54 22.94
N LEU A 58 -4.89 9.90 24.06
CA LEU A 58 -4.99 10.55 25.36
C LEU A 58 -3.66 10.61 26.13
N ALA A 59 -2.69 9.76 25.80
CA ALA A 59 -1.39 9.69 26.48
C ALA A 59 -0.68 11.07 26.63
N PRO A 60 -0.65 11.95 25.60
CA PRO A 60 -0.02 13.27 25.74
C PRO A 60 -0.75 14.17 26.75
N PHE A 61 -2.08 14.10 26.81
CA PHE A 61 -2.88 14.89 27.75
C PHE A 61 -2.70 14.44 29.19
N HIS A 62 -2.51 13.13 29.40
CA HIS A 62 -2.15 12.60 30.71
C HIS A 62 -0.74 13.02 31.12
N ALA A 63 0.22 12.99 30.20
CA ALA A 63 1.60 13.39 30.48
C ALA A 63 1.71 14.87 30.91
N VAL A 64 0.94 15.76 30.30
CA VAL A 64 0.92 17.20 30.62
C VAL A 64 0.27 17.50 31.98
N GLN A 65 -0.62 16.62 32.48
CA GLN A 65 -1.26 16.82 33.79
C GLN A 65 -0.42 16.29 34.98
N GLN A 66 0.71 15.61 34.72
CA GLN A 66 1.57 15.04 35.77
C GLN A 66 2.74 15.96 36.16
N THR A 67 2.79 17.18 35.62
CA THR A 67 3.75 18.25 35.98
C THR A 67 3.11 19.30 36.85
#